data_AF-A0A2V9YNV8-F1
#
_entry.id   AF-A0A2V9YNV8-F1
#
_cell.length_a   1.000
_cell.length_b   1.000
_cell.length_c   1.000
_cell.angle_alpha   90.00
_cell.angle_beta   90.00
_cell.angle_gamma   90.00
#
_symmetry.space_group_name_H-M   'P 1'
#
loop_
_entity.id
_entity.type
_entity.pdbx_description
1 polymer ?
#
loop_
_entity_poly.entity_id
_entity_poly.type
_entity_poly.pdbx_seq_one_letter_code
_entity_poly.pdbx_strand_id
1 'polypeptide(L)'
;DAVLSAEVARSYKPAPAVYSMALDLLDLRPEQALMVAAHADDLEAAAAVGMRTAFVSRPAEWGGRQHFQPPPRGHFDIQAADFADLARQLGA
;
A
#
# COMPACT_ATOMS: atom_id res chain seq x y z
N ASP A 1 -3.76 -2.30 17.14
CA ASP A 1 -2.92 -1.66 16.11
C ASP A 1 -1.45 -1.64 16.54
N ALA A 2 -0.55 -1.37 15.61
CA ALA A 2 0.89 -1.29 15.82
C ALA A 2 1.53 -0.23 14.91
N VAL A 3 2.73 0.24 15.27
CA VAL A 3 3.56 1.12 14.43
C VAL A 3 4.84 0.36 14.09
N LEU A 4 5.01 -0.01 12.81
CA LEU A 4 6.15 -0.77 12.32
C LEU A 4 6.91 0.09 11.29
N SER A 5 8.11 0.53 11.66
CA SER A 5 8.93 1.42 10.82
C SER A 5 10.06 0.67 10.11
N ALA A 6 10.72 1.36 9.18
CA ALA A 6 11.86 0.84 8.42
C ALA A 6 13.02 0.37 9.32
N GLU A 7 13.21 1.03 10.47
CA GLU A 7 14.25 0.69 11.44
C GLU A 7 14.07 -0.71 12.04
N VAL A 8 12.80 -1.14 12.22
CA VAL A 8 12.49 -2.51 12.67
C VAL A 8 12.92 -3.52 11.62
N ALA A 9 12.70 -3.22 10.34
CA ALA A 9 13.14 -4.04 9.21
C ALA A 9 14.65 -3.96 8.95
N ARG A 10 15.33 -2.95 9.51
CA ARG A 10 16.70 -2.53 9.12
C ARG A 10 16.86 -2.41 7.60
N SER A 11 15.80 -1.97 6.94
CA SER A 11 15.69 -1.89 5.49
C SER A 11 14.63 -0.87 5.10
N TYR A 12 14.68 -0.38 3.87
CA TYR A 12 13.72 0.58 3.34
C TYR A 12 12.92 -0.03 2.19
N LYS A 13 11.70 0.48 2.00
CA LYS A 13 10.93 0.21 0.80
C LYS A 13 11.74 0.65 -0.44
N PRO A 14 11.65 -0.09 -1.56
CA PRO A 14 10.72 -1.19 -1.83
C PRO A 14 11.28 -2.58 -1.48
N ALA A 15 12.27 -2.71 -0.58
CA ALA A 15 12.84 -4.02 -0.27
C ALA A 15 11.78 -4.99 0.31
N PRO A 16 11.67 -6.24 -0.19
CA PRO A 16 10.69 -7.24 0.28
C PRO A 16 10.68 -7.44 1.79
N ALA A 17 11.86 -7.35 2.41
CA ALA A 17 12.06 -7.50 3.85
C ALA A 17 11.19 -6.55 4.70
N VAL A 18 10.84 -5.36 4.20
CA VAL A 18 9.98 -4.43 4.94
C VAL A 18 8.55 -4.96 5.06
N TYR A 19 8.02 -5.53 3.98
CA TYR A 19 6.66 -6.07 3.95
C TYR A 19 6.59 -7.41 4.69
N SER A 20 7.55 -8.31 4.45
CA SER A 20 7.63 -9.60 5.16
C SER A 20 7.77 -9.41 6.67
N MET A 21 8.60 -8.46 7.11
CA MET A 21 8.74 -8.15 8.54
C MET A 21 7.39 -7.75 9.17
N ALA A 22 6.60 -6.92 8.49
CA ALA A 22 5.31 -6.50 9.00
C ALA A 22 4.32 -7.68 9.10
N LEU A 23 4.30 -8.57 8.10
CA LEU A 23 3.48 -9.78 8.09
C LEU A 23 3.87 -10.73 9.23
N ASP A 24 5.18 -10.97 9.39
CA ASP A 24 5.71 -11.87 10.41
C ASP A 24 5.41 -11.37 11.83
N LEU A 25 5.60 -10.08 12.11
CA LEU A 25 5.34 -9.50 13.43
C LEU A 25 3.85 -9.46 13.80
N LEU A 26 2.97 -9.41 12.80
CA LEU A 26 1.52 -9.41 13.00
C LEU A 26 0.90 -10.81 12.92
N ASP A 27 1.71 -11.85 12.67
CA ASP A 27 1.27 -13.24 12.46
C ASP A 27 0.17 -13.37 11.39
N LEU A 28 0.39 -12.70 10.25
CA LEU A 28 -0.54 -12.68 9.11
C LEU A 28 0.07 -13.31 7.88
N ARG A 29 -0.72 -14.11 7.15
CA ARG A 29 -0.36 -14.47 5.77
C ARG A 29 -0.47 -13.25 4.87
N PRO A 30 0.31 -13.17 3.78
CA PRO A 30 0.29 -12.03 2.86
C PRO A 30 -1.14 -11.65 2.39
N GLU A 31 -1.95 -12.63 2.00
CA GLU A 31 -3.31 -12.41 1.51
C GLU A 31 -4.30 -11.87 2.55
N GLN A 32 -3.92 -11.90 3.84
CA GLN A 32 -4.72 -11.36 4.94
C GLN A 32 -4.41 -9.88 5.23
N ALA A 33 -3.35 -9.33 4.62
CA ALA A 33 -2.96 -7.94 4.77
C ALA A 33 -3.23 -7.14 3.48
N LEU A 34 -3.70 -5.90 3.66
CA LEU A 34 -3.91 -4.94 2.57
C LEU A 34 -2.87 -3.82 2.69
N MET A 35 -1.97 -3.73 1.72
CA MET A 35 -1.08 -2.58 1.60
C MET A 35 -1.83 -1.41 0.97
N VAL A 36 -1.87 -0.27 1.64
CA VAL A 36 -2.56 0.95 1.18
C VAL A 36 -1.54 2.04 0.92
N ALA A 37 -1.45 2.55 -0.31
CA ALA A 37 -0.50 3.60 -0.67
C ALA A 37 -0.97 4.46 -1.85
N ALA A 38 -0.35 5.63 -2.02
CA ALA A 38 -0.54 6.52 -3.17
C ALA A 38 0.54 6.34 -4.26
N HIS A 39 1.53 5.48 -4.01
CA HIS A 39 2.67 5.25 -4.88
C HIS A 39 2.59 3.82 -5.43
N ALA A 40 2.64 3.70 -6.77
CA ALA A 40 2.43 2.43 -7.45
C ALA A 40 3.56 1.42 -7.19
N ASP A 41 4.80 1.88 -7.11
CA ASP A 41 5.98 1.07 -6.81
C ASP A 41 5.94 0.42 -5.41
N ASP A 42 5.42 1.13 -4.41
CA ASP A 42 5.19 0.59 -3.05
C ASP A 42 4.16 -0.57 -3.08
N LEU A 43 3.09 -0.41 -3.87
CA LEU A 43 2.05 -1.44 -4.03
C LEU A 43 2.54 -2.63 -4.87
N GLU A 44 3.28 -2.39 -5.95
CA GLU A 44 3.89 -3.44 -6.77
C GLU A 44 4.84 -4.31 -5.95
N ALA A 45 5.66 -3.68 -5.09
CA ALA A 45 6.57 -4.39 -4.20
C ALA A 45 5.84 -5.21 -3.12
N ALA A 46 4.74 -4.68 -2.56
CA ALA A 46 3.90 -5.42 -1.63
C ALA A 46 3.18 -6.61 -2.31
N ALA A 47 2.67 -6.41 -3.53
CA ALA A 47 2.04 -7.45 -4.32
C ALA A 47 3.01 -8.58 -4.67
N ALA A 48 4.29 -8.25 -4.94
CA ALA A 48 5.34 -9.24 -5.18
C ALA A 48 5.61 -10.16 -3.96
N VAL A 49 5.25 -9.72 -2.74
CA VAL A 49 5.30 -10.51 -1.50
C VAL A 49 3.97 -11.23 -1.22
N GLY A 50 2.96 -11.05 -2.07
CA GLY A 50 1.64 -11.69 -1.98
C GLY A 50 0.59 -10.91 -1.20
N MET A 51 0.88 -9.66 -0.82
CA MET A 51 -0.11 -8.82 -0.14
C MET A 51 -1.20 -8.36 -1.09
N ARG A 52 -2.40 -8.12 -0.56
CA ARG A 52 -3.44 -7.37 -1.29
C ARG A 52 -3.04 -5.90 -1.36
N THR A 53 -3.57 -5.16 -2.34
CA THR A 53 -3.17 -3.79 -2.64
C THR A 53 -4.36 -2.83 -2.80
N ALA A 54 -4.25 -1.64 -2.22
CA ALA A 54 -5.19 -0.55 -2.40
C ALA A 54 -4.45 0.75 -2.74
N PHE A 55 -4.72 1.27 -3.94
CA PHE A 55 -4.25 2.59 -4.33
C PHE A 55 -5.23 3.66 -3.82
N VAL A 56 -4.70 4.69 -3.15
CA VAL A 56 -5.48 5.87 -2.72
C VAL A 56 -4.92 7.11 -3.38
N SER A 57 -5.76 7.80 -4.15
CA SER A 57 -5.36 8.99 -4.90
C SER A 57 -4.93 10.15 -4.00
N ARG A 58 -3.80 10.78 -4.33
CA ARG A 58 -3.26 11.99 -3.65
C ARG A 58 -2.82 13.05 -4.66
N PRO A 59 -3.75 13.67 -5.43
CA PRO A 59 -3.39 14.59 -6.52
C PRO A 59 -2.67 15.86 -6.05
N ALA A 60 -2.83 16.23 -4.77
CA ALA A 60 -2.21 17.40 -4.18
C ALA A 60 -0.86 17.13 -3.50
N GLU A 61 -0.37 15.89 -3.48
CA GLU A 61 0.87 15.50 -2.79
C GLU A 61 2.07 16.37 -3.20
N TRP A 62 2.17 16.66 -4.49
CA TRP A 62 3.24 17.48 -5.07
C TRP A 62 2.79 18.91 -5.39
N GLY A 63 1.90 19.46 -4.57
CA GLY A 63 1.35 20.81 -4.74
C GLY A 63 0.44 20.94 -5.96
N GLY A 64 -0.28 19.87 -6.33
CA GLY A 64 -1.21 19.85 -7.46
C GLY A 64 -0.52 19.68 -8.84
N ARG A 65 0.80 19.55 -8.87
CA ARG A 65 1.54 19.19 -10.08
C ARG A 65 1.43 17.67 -10.27
N GLN A 66 0.96 17.25 -11.43
CA GLN A 66 0.95 15.83 -11.76
C GLN A 66 2.40 15.36 -11.99
N HIS A 67 2.96 14.68 -11.00
CA HIS A 67 4.31 14.09 -11.07
C HIS A 67 4.30 12.68 -11.67
N PHE A 68 3.25 11.91 -11.44
CA PHE A 68 3.09 10.55 -11.93
C PHE A 68 1.73 10.38 -12.61
N GLN A 69 1.68 9.46 -13.57
CA GLN A 69 0.40 9.02 -14.14
C GLN A 69 -0.31 8.13 -13.13
N PRO A 70 -1.60 8.36 -12.84
CA PRO A 70 -2.38 7.42 -12.05
C PRO A 70 -2.31 6.02 -12.67
N PRO A 71 -2.23 4.96 -11.86
CA PRO A 71 -2.25 3.60 -12.36
C PRO A 71 -3.56 3.33 -13.14
N PRO A 72 -3.53 2.55 -14.24
CA PRO A 72 -4.73 2.18 -14.97
C PRO A 72 -5.76 1.50 -14.07
N ARG A 73 -7.05 1.66 -14.37
CA ARG A 73 -8.12 1.03 -13.59
C ARG A 73 -7.93 -0.49 -13.53
N GLY A 74 -8.02 -1.05 -12.32
CA GLY A 74 -7.90 -2.50 -12.09
C GLY A 74 -6.46 -3.01 -11.99
N HIS A 75 -5.46 -2.11 -12.00
CA HIS A 75 -4.06 -2.50 -11.80
C HIS A 75 -3.75 -2.98 -10.36
N PHE A 76 -4.53 -2.52 -9.38
CA PHE A 76 -4.46 -2.93 -7.97
C PHE A 76 -5.83 -3.46 -7.53
N ASP A 77 -5.89 -4.25 -6.46
CA ASP A 77 -7.14 -4.90 -6.02
C ASP A 77 -8.24 -3.88 -5.73
N ILE A 78 -7.84 -2.74 -5.16
CA ILE A 78 -8.73 -1.60 -4.88
C ILE A 78 -8.07 -0.32 -5.41
N GLN A 79 -8.88 0.54 -6.04
CA GLN A 79 -8.49 1.92 -6.33
C GLN A 79 -9.56 2.83 -5.75
N ALA A 80 -9.14 3.75 -4.88
CA ALA A 80 -10.01 4.64 -4.14
C ALA A 80 -9.63 6.11 -4.34
N ALA A 81 -10.65 6.98 -4.36
CA ALA A 81 -10.45 8.42 -4.49
C ALA A 81 -9.85 9.04 -3.23
N ASP A 82 -10.19 8.50 -2.06
CA ASP A 82 -9.72 8.90 -0.74
C ASP A 82 -9.96 7.77 0.28
N PHE A 83 -9.70 8.01 1.57
CA PHE A 83 -9.94 6.99 2.60
C PHE A 83 -11.41 6.75 2.93
N ALA A 84 -12.31 7.71 2.72
CA ALA A 84 -13.74 7.50 2.92
C ALA A 84 -14.31 6.59 1.83
N ASP A 85 -13.85 6.76 0.59
CA ASP A 85 -14.15 5.86 -0.52
C ASP A 85 -13.57 4.46 -0.30
N LEU A 86 -12.32 4.36 0.16
CA LEU A 86 -11.71 3.07 0.52
C LEU A 86 -12.53 2.35 1.61
N ALA A 87 -12.90 3.04 2.68
CA ALA A 87 -13.72 2.48 3.76
C ALA A 87 -15.05 1.94 3.24
N ARG A 88 -15.73 2.69 2.36
CA ARG A 88 -16.99 2.25 1.73
C ARG A 88 -16.80 0.99 0.89
N GLN A 89 -15.72 0.90 0.12
CA GLN A 89 -15.40 -0.28 -0.68
C GLN A 89 -15.06 -1.51 0.18
N LEU A 90 -14.53 -1.30 1.39
CA LEU A 90 -14.27 -2.36 2.37
C LEU A 90 -15.49 -2.74 3.22
N GLY A 91 -16.61 -2.00 3.12
CA GLY A 91 -17.82 -2.25 3.90
C GLY A 91 -17.73 -1.80 5.38
N ALA A 92 -16.86 -0.82 5.67
CA ALA A 92 -16.69 -0.22 6.98
C ALA A 92 -17.63 0.98 7.22
#